data_AF-A0A6G2FUC3-F1
#
_entry.id   AF-A0A6G2FUC3-F1
#
_cell.length_a   1.000
_cell.length_b   1.000
_cell.length_c   1.000
_cell.angle_alpha   90.00
_cell.angle_beta   90.00
_cell.angle_gamma   90.00
#
_symmetry.space_group_name_H-M   'P 1'
#
loop_
_entity.id
_entity.type
_entity.pdbx_description
1 polymer ?
#
loop_
_entity_poly.entity_id
_entity_poly.type
_entity_poly.pdbx_seq_one_letter_code
_entity_poly.pdbx_strand_id
1 'polypeptide(L)' 'MPKSTVTETSYEVKNDDGSTREVTQYRTTVPKALVEAMGLSGAELSWEVNSADSLRVSVVARDNE' A
#
# COMPACT_ATOMS: atom_id res chain seq x y z
N MET A 1 1.68 -14.99 -13.36
CA MET A 1 1.00 -14.00 -12.50
C MET A 1 1.52 -12.61 -12.84
N PRO A 2 0.68 -11.57 -12.80
CA PRO A 2 1.16 -10.20 -12.98
C PRO A 2 2.19 -9.85 -11.90
N LYS A 3 3.23 -9.10 -12.28
CA LYS A 3 4.26 -8.58 -11.37
C LYS A 3 4.08 -7.07 -11.27
N SER A 4 4.28 -6.51 -10.09
CA SER A 4 4.35 -5.08 -9.86
C SER A 4 5.71 -4.72 -9.26
N THR A 5 6.12 -3.47 -9.46
CA THR A 5 7.33 -2.91 -8.87
C THR A 5 6.92 -1.96 -7.76
N VAL A 6 7.68 -1.95 -6.66
CA VAL A 6 7.55 -0.92 -5.63
C VAL A 6 8.32 0.30 -6.07
N THR A 7 7.66 1.45 -6.09
CA THR A 7 8.30 2.75 -6.35
C THR A 7 8.45 3.52 -5.06
N GLU A 8 9.64 4.05 -4.81
CA GLU A 8 9.93 4.97 -3.72
C GLU A 8 9.86 6.41 -4.24
N THR A 9 9.29 7.31 -3.45
CA THR A 9 9.28 8.75 -3.73
C THR A 9 9.56 9.48 -2.44
N SER A 10 10.67 10.21 -2.41
CA SER A 10 11.09 11.03 -1.28
C SER A 10 10.99 12.51 -1.63
N TYR A 11 10.45 13.31 -0.72
CA TYR A 11 10.31 14.75 -0.88
C TYR A 11 10.40 15.46 0.47
N GLU A 12 10.90 16.70 0.46
CA GLU A 12 10.97 17.53 1.67
C GLU A 12 9.66 18.29 1.85
N VAL A 13 9.13 18.25 3.07
CA VAL A 13 7.99 19.06 3.51
C VAL A 13 8.50 20.10 4.48
N LYS A 14 8.26 21.36 4.18
CA LYS A 14 8.51 22.46 5.10
C LYS A 14 7.30 22.62 6.02
N ASN A 15 7.53 22.52 7.33
CA ASN A 15 6.52 22.74 8.34
C ASN A 15 6.35 24.24 8.62
N ASP A 16 5.23 24.60 9.22
CA ASP A 16 4.88 26.00 9.54
C ASP A 16 5.85 26.65 10.54
N ASP A 17 6.57 25.84 11.34
CA ASP A 17 7.61 26.28 12.27
C ASP A 17 8.97 26.57 11.60
N GLY A 18 9.06 26.40 10.28
CA GLY A 18 10.27 26.61 9.49
C GLY A 18 11.21 25.42 9.43
N SER A 19 10.93 24.31 10.12
CA SER A 19 11.67 23.06 10.01
C SER A 19 11.34 22.34 8.70
N THR A 20 12.31 21.60 8.16
CA THR A 20 12.10 20.67 7.05
C THR A 20 12.09 19.23 7.57
N ARG A 21 11.13 18.44 7.10
CA ARG A 21 11.14 16.98 7.28
C ARG A 21 11.18 16.30 5.91
N GLU A 22 11.99 15.26 5.80
CA GLU A 22 11.95 14.36 4.66
C GLU A 22 10.79 13.39 4.81
N VAL A 23 10.03 13.19 3.74
CA VAL A 23 8.93 12.22 3.67
C VAL A 23 9.23 11.24 2.55
N THR A 24 9.39 9.97 2.93
CA THR A 24 9.54 8.85 1.99
C THR A 24 8.23 8.09 1.88
N GLN A 25 7.78 7.87 0.65
CA GLN A 25 6.58 7.10 0.37
C GLN A 25 6.87 5.93 -0.58
N TYR A 26 6.48 4.74 -0.16
CA TYR A 26 6.50 3.53 -0.98
C TYR A 26 5.11 3.28 -1.58
N ARG A 27 5.06 2.97 -2.87
CA ARG A 27 3.80 2.66 -3.58
C ARG A 27 3.98 1.42 -4.45
N THR A 28 2.95 0.60 -4.55
CA THR A 28 2.85 -0.45 -5.56
C THR A 28 1.46 -0.44 -6.17
N THR A 29 1.35 -0.82 -7.43
CA THR A 29 0.07 -0.93 -8.12
C THR A 29 -0.49 -2.33 -7.96
N VAL A 30 -1.78 -2.42 -7.64
CA VAL A 30 -2.50 -3.70 -7.65
C VAL A 30 -2.99 -3.96 -9.07
N PRO A 31 -2.62 -5.10 -9.70
CA PRO A 31 -3.08 -5.45 -11.04
C PRO A 31 -4.62 -5.47 -11.16
N LYS A 32 -5.15 -4.92 -12.26
CA LYS A 32 -6.60 -4.84 -12.53
C LYS A 32 -7.32 -6.18 -12.34
N ALA A 33 -6.75 -7.26 -12.86
CA ALA A 33 -7.35 -8.60 -12.77
C ALA A 33 -7.55 -9.06 -11.31
N LEU A 34 -6.66 -8.69 -10.38
CA LEU A 34 -6.82 -9.01 -8.96
C LEU A 34 -7.90 -8.14 -8.30
N VAL A 35 -7.93 -6.85 -8.65
CA VAL A 35 -8.98 -5.92 -8.17
C VAL A 35 -10.36 -6.41 -8.57
N GLU A 36 -10.53 -6.83 -9.83
CA GLU A 36 -11.80 -7.34 -10.35
C GLU A 36 -12.17 -8.71 -9.75
N ALA A 37 -11.21 -9.64 -9.66
CA ALA A 37 -11.45 -10.98 -9.13
C ALA A 37 -11.80 -10.99 -7.63
N MET A 38 -11.26 -10.05 -6.85
CA MET A 38 -11.45 -9.99 -5.39
C MET A 38 -12.31 -8.81 -4.93
N GLY A 39 -12.82 -7.98 -5.84
CA GLY A 39 -13.66 -6.82 -5.50
C GLY A 39 -12.94 -5.77 -4.64
N LEU A 40 -11.67 -5.49 -4.92
CA LEU A 40 -10.82 -4.67 -4.03
C LEU A 40 -11.09 -3.16 -4.09
N SER A 41 -12.00 -2.70 -4.97
CA SER A 41 -12.26 -1.27 -5.12
C SER A 41 -12.89 -0.72 -3.84
N GLY A 42 -12.19 0.21 -3.17
CA GLY A 42 -12.62 0.77 -1.88
C GLY A 42 -12.48 -0.19 -0.69
N ALA A 43 -11.87 -1.35 -0.89
CA ALA A 43 -11.60 -2.31 0.17
C ALA A 43 -10.37 -1.90 0.99
N GLU A 44 -10.39 -2.24 2.27
CA GLU A 44 -9.24 -2.12 3.15
C GLU A 44 -8.40 -3.41 3.09
N LEU A 45 -7.08 -3.25 3.07
CA LEU A 45 -6.13 -4.36 2.95
C LEU A 45 -5.24 -4.41 4.20
N SER A 46 -5.15 -5.59 4.81
CA SER A 46 -4.16 -5.90 5.83
C SER A 46 -2.97 -6.60 5.21
N TRP A 47 -1.76 -6.23 5.63
CA TRP A 47 -0.50 -6.74 5.11
C TRP A 47 0.32 -7.33 6.26
N GLU A 48 0.80 -8.55 6.10
CA GLU A 48 1.59 -9.26 7.10
C GLU A 48 2.83 -9.87 6.44
N VAL A 49 3.99 -9.72 7.10
CA VAL A 49 5.22 -10.41 6.70
C VAL A 49 5.13 -11.86 7.17
N ASN A 50 5.05 -12.79 6.21
CA ASN A 50 4.94 -14.22 6.49
C ASN A 50 6.32 -14.90 6.52
N SER A 51 7.24 -14.47 5.66
CA SER A 51 8.67 -14.86 5.68
C SER A 51 9.55 -13.73 5.13
N ALA A 52 10.87 -13.93 5.11
CA ALA A 52 11.84 -12.96 4.58
C ALA A 52 11.53 -12.50 3.14
N ASP A 53 10.86 -13.34 2.35
CA ASP A 53 10.57 -13.18 0.94
C ASP A 53 9.07 -13.31 0.59
N SER A 54 8.19 -13.46 1.60
CA SER A 54 6.75 -13.59 1.38
C SER A 54 5.93 -12.66 2.27
N LEU A 55 4.96 -12.01 1.64
CA LEU A 55 3.94 -11.18 2.28
C LEU A 55 2.58 -11.85 2.09
N ARG A 56 1.75 -11.81 3.11
CA ARG A 56 0.33 -12.15 3.01
C ARG A 56 -0.47 -10.85 2.99
N VAL A 57 -1.37 -10.73 2.02
CA VAL A 57 -2.33 -9.62 1.94
C VAL A 57 -3.73 -10.19 2.10
N SER A 58 -4.51 -9.60 2.99
CA SER A 58 -5.87 -10.02 3.30
C SER A 58 -6.82 -8.84 3.15
N VAL A 59 -8.01 -9.10 2.59
CA VAL A 59 -9.09 -8.10 2.55
C VAL A 59 -9.71 -8.04 3.93
N VAL A 60 -9.72 -6.85 4.53
CA VAL A 60 -10.43 -6.63 5.78
C VAL A 60 -11.90 -6.48 5.42
N ALA A 61 -12.71 -7.47 5.79
CA ALA A 61 -14.15 -7.34 5.70
C ALA A 61 -14.56 -6.16 6.60
N ARG A 62 -15.32 -5.20 6.06
CA ARG A 62 -15.99 -4.23 6.92
C ARG A 62 -16.94 -5.02 7.79
N ASP A 63 -16.69 -5.05 9.10
CA ASP A 63 -17.73 -5.36 10.08
C ASP A 63 -18.89 -4.39 9.76
N ASN A 64 -19.96 -4.92 9.18
CA ASN A 64 -21.20 -4.17 9.03
C ASN A 64 -21.82 -4.16 10.43
N GLU A 65 -21.62 -3.07 11.15
CA GLU A 65 -22.45 -2.73 12.31
C GLU A 65 -23.85 -2.33 11.86
#